data_AF-A0A521PUX7-F1
#
_entry.id   AF-A0A521PUX7-F1
#
_cell.length_a   1.000
_cell.length_b   1.000
_cell.length_c   1.000
_cell.angle_alpha   90.00
_cell.angle_beta   90.00
_cell.angle_gamma   90.00
#
_symmetry.space_group_name_H-M   'P 1'
#
loop_
_entity.id
_entity.type
_entity.pdbx_description
1 polymer ?
#
loop_
_entity_poly.entity_id
_entity_poly.type
_entity_poly.pdbx_seq_one_letter_code
_entity_poly.pdbx_strand_id
1 'polypeptide(L)'
;NRILADLMRSLRERTDLVFAPLSPKQAARNWDEHAAILAAVIAGDEALADLLASRHVLQAGERYLAEAGTGAEAARKPSPVAAEAPRPR
;
A
#
# COMPACT_ATOMS: atom_id res chain seq x y z
N ASN A 1 -21.49 13.46 15.86
CA ASN A 1 -22.30 13.06 14.68
C ASN A 1 -22.05 11.58 14.39
N ARG A 2 -23.04 10.70 14.58
CA ARG A 2 -22.87 9.24 14.51
C ARG A 2 -22.75 8.72 13.07
N ILE A 3 -23.47 9.31 12.13
CA ILE A 3 -23.41 8.98 10.69
C ILE A 3 -22.00 9.22 10.14
N LEU A 4 -21.41 10.37 10.46
CA LEU A 4 -20.04 10.69 10.02
C LEU A 4 -19.00 9.69 10.58
N ALA A 5 -19.15 9.31 11.84
CA ALA A 5 -18.25 8.34 12.47
C ALA A 5 -18.34 6.96 11.79
N ASP A 6 -19.56 6.50 11.46
CA ASP A 6 -19.78 5.23 10.75
C ASP A 6 -19.25 5.28 9.31
N LEU A 7 -19.41 6.41 8.62
CA LEU A 7 -18.83 6.64 7.28
C LEU A 7 -17.29 6.58 7.32
N MET A 8 -16.67 7.29 8.28
CA MET A 8 -15.21 7.30 8.43
C MET A 8 -14.66 5.92 8.82
N ARG A 9 -15.41 5.16 9.63
CA ARG A 9 -15.06 3.77 9.97
C ARG A 9 -15.08 2.88 8.72
N SER A 10 -16.16 2.91 7.95
CA SER A 10 -16.30 2.12 6.71
C SER A 10 -15.21 2.48 5.69
N LEU A 11 -14.88 3.77 5.56
CA LEU A 11 -13.78 4.22 4.72
C LEU A 11 -12.42 3.68 5.18
N ARG A 12 -12.13 3.74 6.48
CA ARG A 12 -10.90 3.17 7.06
C ARG A 12 -10.80 1.68 6.82
N GLU A 13 -11.86 0.93 7.13
CA GLU A 13 -11.90 -0.54 6.94
C GLU A 13 -11.62 -0.93 5.48
N ARG A 14 -12.11 -0.14 4.51
CA ARG A 14 -11.87 -0.38 3.09
C ARG A 14 -10.45 -0.03 2.63
N THR A 15 -9.79 0.90 3.30
CA THR A 15 -8.45 1.38 2.91
C THR A 15 -7.33 0.81 3.77
N ASP A 16 -7.62 0.04 4.82
CA ASP A 16 -6.63 -0.53 5.73
C ASP A 16 -5.53 -1.30 4.99
N LEU A 17 -5.86 -2.09 3.96
CA LEU A 17 -4.88 -2.83 3.17
C LEU A 17 -3.98 -1.95 2.29
N VAL A 18 -4.45 -0.77 1.90
CA VAL A 18 -3.68 0.20 1.10
C VAL A 18 -2.59 0.87 1.95
N PHE A 19 -2.86 1.05 3.25
CA PHE A 19 -1.95 1.71 4.18
C PHE A 19 -1.19 0.74 5.10
N ALA A 20 -1.53 -0.55 5.07
CA ALA A 20 -0.79 -1.58 5.78
C ALA A 20 0.65 -1.69 5.23
N PRO A 21 1.69 -1.58 6.08
CA PRO A 21 3.06 -1.71 5.62
C PRO A 21 3.36 -3.15 5.19
N LEU A 22 3.76 -3.31 3.93
CA LEU A 22 4.02 -4.61 3.29
C LEU A 22 5.42 -5.17 3.64
N SER A 23 6.31 -4.31 4.17
CA SER A 23 7.63 -4.71 4.68
C SER A 23 8.18 -3.69 5.70
N PRO A 24 9.16 -4.06 6.54
CA PRO A 24 9.82 -3.12 7.45
C PRO A 24 10.46 -1.93 6.73
N LYS A 25 11.00 -2.14 5.52
CA LYS A 25 11.57 -1.07 4.68
C LYS A 25 10.50 -0.07 4.25
N GLN A 26 9.31 -0.56 3.88
CA GLN A 26 8.20 0.30 3.51
C GLN A 26 7.65 1.05 4.73
N ALA A 27 7.59 0.40 5.90
CA ALA A 27 7.22 1.06 7.15
C ALA A 27 8.16 2.23 7.49
N ALA A 28 9.48 2.04 7.38
CA ALA A 28 10.45 3.11 7.62
C ALA A 28 10.24 4.30 6.67
N ARG A 29 10.05 4.03 5.37
CA ARG A 29 9.75 5.08 4.38
C ARG A 29 8.45 5.82 4.69
N ASN A 30 7.40 5.12 5.09
CA ASN A 30 6.13 5.74 5.47
C ASN A 30 6.33 6.69 6.67
N TRP A 31 7.13 6.29 7.66
CA TRP A 31 7.46 7.15 8.80
C TRP A 31 8.28 8.38 8.39
N ASP A 32 9.24 8.24 7.48
CA ASP A 32 9.99 9.38 6.95
C ASP A 32 9.06 10.36 6.20
N GLU A 33 8.13 9.85 5.39
CA GLU A 33 7.12 10.64 4.68
C GLU A 33 6.21 11.38 5.69
N HIS A 34 5.77 10.71 6.77
CA HIS A 34 4.97 11.34 7.84
C HIS A 34 5.74 12.44 8.58
N ALA A 35 7.02 12.20 8.90
CA ALA A 35 7.85 13.19 9.57
C ALA A 35 8.00 14.47 8.72
N ALA A 36 8.17 14.33 7.40
CA ALA A 36 8.25 15.46 6.48
C ALA A 36 6.95 16.27 6.41
N ILE A 37 5.79 15.60 6.36
CA ILE A 37 4.48 16.27 6.40
C ILE A 37 4.32 17.07 7.70
N LEU A 38 4.63 16.44 8.85
CA LEU A 38 4.53 17.11 10.16
C LEU A 38 5.49 18.30 10.28
N ALA A 39 6.70 18.18 9.73
CA ALA A 39 7.65 19.29 9.70
C ALA A 39 7.09 20.49 8.91
N ALA A 40 6.46 20.27 7.75
CA ALA A 40 5.82 21.32 6.97
C ALA A 40 4.65 21.99 7.74
N VAL A 41 3.82 21.19 8.42
CA VAL A 41 2.74 21.70 9.28
C VAL A 41 3.28 22.56 10.43
N ILE A 42 4.32 22.09 11.12
CA ILE A 42 4.96 22.84 12.23
C ILE A 42 5.58 24.14 11.73
N ALA A 43 6.14 24.14 10.53
CA ALA A 43 6.69 25.34 9.89
C ALA A 43 5.61 26.33 9.40
N GLY A 44 4.33 25.93 9.37
CA GLY A 44 3.24 26.73 8.82
C GLY A 44 3.24 26.81 7.28
N ASP A 45 3.95 25.91 6.61
CA ASP A 45 3.98 25.84 5.14
C ASP A 45 2.82 24.95 4.63
N GLU A 46 1.67 25.57 4.47
CA GLU A 46 0.42 24.91 4.07
C GLU A 46 0.54 24.24 2.68
N ALA A 47 1.19 24.92 1.73
CA ALA A 47 1.33 24.42 0.36
C ALA A 47 2.22 23.18 0.31
N LEU A 48 3.31 23.18 1.07
CA LEU A 48 4.19 22.00 1.16
C LEU A 48 3.50 20.85 1.90
N ALA A 49 2.77 21.13 2.97
CA ALA A 49 2.03 20.10 3.70
C ALA A 49 1.00 19.41 2.81
N ASP A 50 0.22 20.18 2.03
CA ASP A 50 -0.76 19.66 1.07
C ASP A 50 -0.10 18.78 -0.01
N LEU A 51 0.99 19.27 -0.60
CA LEU A 51 1.74 18.53 -1.62
C LEU A 51 2.24 17.18 -1.10
N LEU A 52 2.88 17.18 0.08
CA LEU A 52 3.45 15.96 0.67
C LEU A 52 2.36 14.96 1.07
N ALA A 53 1.27 15.44 1.69
CA ALA A 53 0.15 14.59 2.10
C ALA A 53 -0.55 13.95 0.89
N SER A 54 -0.83 14.75 -0.14
CA SER A 54 -1.44 14.26 -1.39
C SER A 54 -0.58 13.19 -2.05
N ARG A 55 0.73 13.42 -2.15
CA ARG A 55 1.67 12.45 -2.71
C ARG A 55 1.72 11.16 -1.90
N HIS A 56 1.73 11.25 -0.57
CA HIS A 56 1.75 10.07 0.31
C HIS A 56 0.57 9.13 0.04
N VAL A 57 -0.65 9.69 -0.05
CA VAL A 57 -1.88 8.92 -0.30
C VAL A 57 -1.88 8.30 -1.70
N LEU A 58 -1.54 9.08 -2.73
CA LEU A 58 -1.51 8.59 -4.11
C LEU A 58 -0.47 7.47 -4.29
N GLN A 59 0.73 7.65 -3.72
CA GLN A 59 1.79 6.63 -3.78
C GLN A 59 1.42 5.37 -2.99
N ALA A 60 0.66 5.46 -1.90
CA ALA A 60 0.15 4.29 -1.20
C ALA A 60 -0.80 3.47 -2.11
N GLY A 61 -1.71 4.15 -2.82
CA GLY A 61 -2.60 3.51 -3.80
C GLY A 61 -1.86 2.84 -4.96
N GLU A 62 -0.88 3.54 -5.54
CA GLU A 62 -0.04 2.99 -6.63
C GLU A 62 0.75 1.75 -6.17
N ARG A 63 1.34 1.79 -4.97
CA ARG A 63 2.06 0.66 -4.37
C ARG A 63 1.14 -0.55 -4.19
N TYR A 64 -0.05 -0.34 -3.61
CA TYR A 64 -1.05 -1.39 -3.45
C TYR A 64 -1.46 -2.02 -4.79
N LEU A 65 -1.72 -1.22 -5.82
CA LEU A 65 -2.10 -1.72 -7.14
C LEU A 65 -0.96 -2.49 -7.83
N ALA A 66 0.29 -2.03 -7.71
CA ALA A 66 1.45 -2.72 -8.25
C ALA A 66 1.66 -4.10 -7.58
N GLU A 67 1.42 -4.18 -6.28
CA GLU A 67 1.55 -5.43 -5.52
C GLU A 67 0.37 -6.39 -5.75
N ALA A 68 -0.86 -5.86 -5.85
CA ALA A 68 -2.03 -6.65 -6.23
C ALA A 68 -1.89 -7.23 -7.66
N GLY A 69 -1.32 -6.45 -8.59
CA GLY A 69 -1.03 -6.90 -9.96
C GLY A 69 0.05 -7.98 -10.03
N THR A 70 1.12 -7.86 -9.25
CA THR A 70 2.19 -8.86 -9.19
C THR A 70 1.76 -10.15 -8.49
N GLY A 71 0.89 -10.09 -7.47
CA GLY A 71 0.27 -11.26 -6.86
C GLY A 71 -0.62 -12.05 -7.83
N ALA A 72 -1.39 -11.35 -8.67
CA ALA A 72 -2.22 -11.96 -9.70
C ALA A 72 -1.39 -12.61 -10.83
N GLU A 73 -0.25 -12.01 -11.20
CA GLU A 73 0.65 -12.57 -12.22
C GLU A 73 1.48 -13.76 -11.69
N ALA A 74 1.91 -13.73 -10.42
CA ALA A 74 2.60 -14.85 -9.77
C ALA A 74 1.70 -16.08 -9.61
N ALA A 75 0.41 -15.89 -9.28
CA ALA A 75 -0.58 -16.97 -9.22
C ALA A 75 -0.90 -17.60 -10.59
N ARG A 76 -0.59 -16.91 -11.69
CA ARG A 76 -0.90 -17.34 -13.06
C ARG A 76 0.21 -18.15 -13.73
N LYS A 77 1.44 -18.15 -13.20
CA LYS A 77 2.53 -18.98 -13.74
C LYS A 77 2.39 -20.42 -13.21
N PRO A 78 2.08 -21.42 -14.05
CA PRO A 78 2.07 -22.81 -13.60
C PRO A 78 3.49 -23.24 -13.23
N SER A 79 3.63 -23.93 -12.08
CA SER A 79 4.90 -24.51 -11.63
C SER A 79 5.44 -25.50 -12.67
N PRO A 80 6.73 -25.43 -13.05
CA PRO A 80 7.32 -26.41 -13.94
C PRO A 80 7.87 -27.55 -13.09
N VAL A 81 7.03 -28.50 -12.68
CA VAL A 81 7.48 -29.86 -12.30
C VAL A 81 6.27 -30.80 -12.34
N ALA A 82 6.16 -31.50 -13.47
CA ALA A 82 5.67 -32.88 -13.60
C ALA A 82 5.82 -33.30 -15.07
N ALA A 83 7.04 -33.20 -15.61
CA ALA A 83 7.38 -34.00 -16.78
C ALA A 83 7.64 -35.42 -16.28
N GLU A 84 6.55 -36.18 -16.20
CA GLU A 84 6.51 -37.58 -15.81
C GLU A 84 7.43 -38.40 -16.74
N ALA A 85 8.48 -38.98 -16.17
CA ALA A 85 9.37 -39.90 -16.86
C ALA A 85 8.62 -41.21 -17.15
N PRO A 86 8.81 -41.84 -18.34
CA PRO A 86 8.11 -43.07 -18.67
C PRO A 86 8.70 -44.23 -17.87
N ARG A 87 7.85 -44.96 -17.13
CA ARG A 87 8.27 -46.17 -16.40
C ARG A 87 8.64 -47.28 -17.38
N PRO A 88 9.76 -47.98 -17.18
CA PRO A 88 10.09 -49.14 -18.00
C PRO A 88 9.42 -50.43 -17.49
N ARG A 89 8.73 -51.09 -18.45
CA ARG A 89 8.29 -52.49 -18.60
C ARG A 89 7.56 -53.19 -17.44
#